data_AF-A0A7C2X4Q1-F1
#
_entry.id   AF-A0A7C2X4Q1-F1
#
_cell.length_a   1.000
_cell.length_b   1.000
_cell.length_c   1.000
_cell.angle_alpha   90.00
_cell.angle_beta   90.00
_cell.angle_gamma   90.00
#
_symmetry.space_group_name_H-M   'P 1'
#
loop_
_entity.id
_entity.type
_entity.pdbx_description
1 polymer ?
#
loop_
_entity_poly.entity_id
_entity_poly.type
_entity_poly.pdbx_seq_one_letter_code
_entity_poly.pdbx_strand_id
1 'polypeptide(L)'
;MKTIMVIPTYWARDSQTGWKPGDIIYDHPTPLDQEGTLPRTLESLNVLEDKNFYLVVLACSTATDIEQAVEQRVTEMVRTAKPPIETYVVSHSHLHAIRQALATAGREDLVDVLSLSGYANIRNMCLFVPYVLGAEVAVLIDDDELIDDPQFMKKAREFIGSRFMGQTIDGVAGYYVNSMGSYYDDVPEEIHWMTYWDRFGSKREAFDQVIPGEPRLKLTPFAFGGCMVIHRSLFRSVPFDPNITRGEDIDYVINARMFGFKFFLDNQLYVQHRPPPKTHPTWQRFREDIFRLLHERAKINGQTPQVNMTILDAQDFDPYPGEFLRETLDDKILKSNLILALDYLANDRIEDTKETIRNIWLANTKAIPKDNPFETYLTFQRRWRSLRKFTSLELREVFYDILQRGQIYYEEERRLEEARRAEFESTTKAMRASTLEGVPFFKGLAPEYIEMLRSISWREFFSRDEILLRKGSEDHKLYFITKGTVRITLSDDSEEEMELAEMGEGEMLGEVSMVIDAPHSATVTASEPTEVVTIDRKALFELMSKSPELASQLWHRLAHSLSNRLRHSNVRYMSQVREAYDVADSMLGTGLLGETSDDE
;
A
#
# COMPACT_ATOMS: atom_id res chain seq x y z
N MET A 1 -12.11 4.87 -8.41
CA MET A 1 -11.19 3.94 -7.74
C MET A 1 -9.77 4.38 -8.03
N LYS A 2 -9.01 4.83 -7.01
CA LYS A 2 -7.62 5.29 -7.25
C LYS A 2 -6.77 4.12 -7.71
N THR A 3 -6.22 4.20 -8.92
CA THR A 3 -5.47 3.10 -9.56
C THR A 3 -4.04 3.53 -9.81
N ILE A 4 -3.09 2.66 -9.49
CA ILE A 4 -1.67 2.92 -9.69
C ILE A 4 -1.08 1.76 -10.50
N MET A 5 -0.51 2.08 -11.65
CA MET A 5 0.30 1.15 -12.42
C MET A 5 1.74 1.18 -11.88
N VAL A 6 2.35 0.02 -11.67
CA VAL A 6 3.71 -0.09 -11.17
C VAL A 6 4.56 -0.89 -12.16
N ILE A 7 5.69 -0.31 -12.57
CA ILE A 7 6.67 -0.92 -13.48
C ILE A 7 8.03 -1.01 -12.78
N PRO A 8 8.47 -2.20 -12.33
CA PRO A 8 9.83 -2.40 -11.88
C PRO A 8 10.78 -2.49 -13.07
N THR A 9 11.95 -1.87 -12.96
CA THR A 9 13.03 -1.96 -13.95
C THR A 9 14.35 -2.28 -13.27
N TYR A 10 15.13 -3.16 -13.88
CA TYR A 10 16.31 -3.76 -13.25
C TYR A 10 17.58 -3.30 -13.96
N TRP A 11 18.53 -2.74 -13.23
CA TRP A 11 19.71 -2.09 -13.77
C TRP A 11 21.00 -2.63 -13.19
N ALA A 12 21.91 -3.00 -14.08
CA ALA A 12 23.25 -3.46 -13.76
C ALA A 12 24.30 -2.39 -14.06
N ARG A 13 25.53 -2.67 -13.64
CA ARG A 13 26.71 -1.88 -14.04
C ARG A 13 26.82 -1.82 -15.55
N ASP A 14 27.60 -0.85 -16.02
CA ASP A 14 27.91 -0.73 -17.45
C ASP A 14 28.53 -2.03 -18.01
N SER A 15 28.39 -2.19 -19.32
CA SER A 15 28.80 -3.39 -20.04
C SER A 15 30.30 -3.68 -19.94
N GLN A 16 31.14 -2.67 -19.70
CA GLN A 16 32.59 -2.85 -19.55
C GLN A 16 32.96 -3.38 -18.17
N THR A 17 32.31 -2.88 -17.12
CA THR A 17 32.52 -3.32 -15.74
C THR A 17 31.92 -4.72 -15.52
N GLY A 18 30.74 -4.98 -16.08
CA GLY A 18 30.04 -6.25 -15.95
C GLY A 18 29.64 -6.61 -14.51
N TRP A 19 29.20 -7.85 -14.31
CA TRP A 19 28.78 -8.38 -13.01
C TRP A 19 29.98 -8.59 -12.07
N LYS A 20 29.81 -8.27 -10.78
CA LYS A 20 30.78 -8.55 -9.71
C LYS A 20 30.22 -9.50 -8.65
N PRO A 21 31.08 -10.28 -7.96
CA PRO A 21 30.65 -11.10 -6.82
C PRO A 21 29.91 -10.27 -5.77
N GLY A 22 28.67 -10.67 -5.47
CA GLY A 22 27.77 -9.98 -4.55
C GLY A 22 26.66 -9.17 -5.23
N ASP A 23 26.77 -8.92 -6.55
CA ASP A 23 25.70 -8.29 -7.30
C ASP A 23 24.50 -9.23 -7.41
N ILE A 24 23.30 -8.65 -7.28
CA ILE A 24 22.03 -9.38 -7.40
C ILE A 24 21.86 -9.87 -8.84
N ILE A 25 21.37 -11.10 -8.99
CA ILE A 25 21.16 -11.74 -10.28
C ILE A 25 19.70 -11.59 -10.67
N TYR A 26 19.48 -11.02 -11.85
CA TYR A 26 18.20 -11.00 -12.55
C TYR A 26 18.39 -11.64 -13.93
N ASP A 27 17.30 -12.11 -14.54
CA ASP A 27 17.32 -12.74 -15.87
C ASP A 27 17.84 -11.76 -16.94
N HIS A 28 17.42 -10.49 -16.87
CA HIS A 28 17.70 -9.48 -17.90
C HIS A 28 17.92 -8.06 -17.34
N PRO A 29 18.87 -7.82 -16.41
CA PRO A 29 19.14 -6.48 -15.93
C PRO A 29 19.79 -5.65 -17.05
N THR A 30 19.30 -4.42 -17.24
CA THR A 30 19.81 -3.49 -18.25
C THR A 30 21.11 -2.84 -17.77
N PRO A 31 22.24 -2.96 -18.50
CA PRO A 31 23.45 -2.22 -18.19
C PRO A 31 23.22 -0.71 -18.27
N LEU A 32 23.83 0.07 -17.37
CA LEU A 32 23.67 1.54 -17.31
C LEU A 32 24.01 2.27 -18.63
N ASP A 33 24.87 1.70 -19.46
CA ASP A 33 25.28 2.21 -20.76
C ASP A 33 24.35 1.80 -21.92
N GLN A 34 23.29 1.04 -21.63
CA GLN A 34 22.27 0.63 -22.60
C GLN A 34 20.95 1.37 -22.38
N GLU A 35 20.04 1.23 -23.34
CA GLU A 35 18.71 1.84 -23.30
C GLU A 35 17.69 0.94 -22.55
N GLY A 36 17.81 -0.38 -22.70
CA GLY A 36 16.91 -1.35 -22.07
C GLY A 36 15.53 -1.41 -22.72
N THR A 37 14.57 -1.95 -21.98
CA THR A 37 13.20 -2.22 -22.43
C THR A 37 12.21 -1.18 -21.94
N LEU A 38 12.52 -0.46 -20.86
CA LEU A 38 11.64 0.53 -20.25
C LEU A 38 11.15 1.63 -21.24
N PRO A 39 11.98 2.24 -22.11
CA PRO A 39 11.51 3.34 -22.96
C PRO A 39 10.36 2.98 -23.89
N ARG A 40 10.43 1.82 -24.58
CA ARG A 40 9.34 1.33 -25.44
C ARG A 40 8.08 0.97 -24.65
N THR A 41 8.25 0.50 -23.42
CA THR A 41 7.13 0.18 -22.51
C THR A 41 6.40 1.45 -22.10
N LEU A 42 7.14 2.50 -21.73
CA LEU A 42 6.58 3.84 -21.47
C LEU A 42 5.90 4.43 -22.71
N GLU A 43 6.49 4.26 -23.90
CA GLU A 43 5.90 4.72 -25.16
C GLU A 43 4.56 4.03 -25.44
N SER A 44 4.45 2.73 -25.15
CA SER A 44 3.21 1.95 -25.36
C SER A 44 2.03 2.51 -24.55
N LEU A 45 2.29 3.17 -23.41
CA LEU A 45 1.24 3.78 -22.58
C LEU A 45 0.49 4.90 -23.30
N ASN A 46 1.04 5.45 -24.39
CA ASN A 46 0.36 6.46 -25.20
C ASN A 46 -0.95 5.94 -25.82
N VAL A 47 -1.03 4.63 -26.10
CA VAL A 47 -2.20 3.99 -26.73
C VAL A 47 -3.45 4.01 -25.84
N LEU A 48 -3.29 4.08 -24.51
CA LEU A 48 -4.41 4.00 -23.55
C LEU A 48 -5.42 5.15 -23.73
N GLU A 49 -6.71 4.84 -23.85
CA GLU A 49 -7.76 5.87 -23.89
C GLU A 49 -7.99 6.51 -22.52
N ASP A 50 -7.93 5.69 -21.45
CA ASP A 50 -8.07 6.19 -20.09
C ASP A 50 -6.71 6.48 -19.47
N LYS A 51 -6.47 7.76 -19.14
CA LYS A 51 -5.27 8.25 -18.44
C LYS A 51 -5.51 8.56 -16.96
N ASN A 52 -6.70 8.27 -16.41
CA ASN A 52 -7.06 8.53 -15.02
C ASN A 52 -6.50 7.44 -14.08
N PHE A 53 -5.18 7.41 -13.97
CA PHE A 53 -4.41 6.59 -13.05
C PHE A 53 -3.04 7.26 -12.79
N TYR A 54 -2.23 6.68 -11.91
CA TYR A 54 -0.85 7.14 -11.68
C TYR A 54 0.13 6.05 -12.11
N LEU A 55 1.31 6.44 -12.57
CA LEU A 55 2.40 5.53 -12.89
C LEU A 55 3.48 5.61 -11.83
N VAL A 56 3.97 4.46 -11.38
CA VAL A 56 5.15 4.35 -10.51
C VAL A 56 6.17 3.48 -11.24
N VAL A 57 7.36 4.02 -11.47
CA VAL A 57 8.51 3.27 -11.98
C VAL A 57 9.44 2.97 -10.81
N LEU A 58 9.66 1.69 -10.50
CA LEU A 58 10.62 1.28 -9.47
C LEU A 58 12.00 1.06 -10.11
N ALA A 59 12.96 1.91 -9.77
CA ALA A 59 14.33 1.83 -10.27
C ALA A 59 15.18 0.92 -9.36
N CYS A 60 15.42 -0.32 -9.80
CA CYS A 60 16.10 -1.34 -9.01
C CYS A 60 17.54 -1.56 -9.52
N SER A 61 18.54 -1.30 -8.68
CA SER A 61 19.95 -1.61 -8.97
C SER A 61 20.34 -3.02 -8.53
N THR A 62 21.26 -3.66 -9.26
CA THR A 62 21.88 -4.93 -8.85
C THR A 62 22.93 -4.78 -7.77
N ALA A 63 23.45 -3.57 -7.54
CA ALA A 63 24.51 -3.29 -6.58
C ALA A 63 24.34 -1.91 -5.91
N THR A 64 24.88 -1.77 -4.70
CA THR A 64 24.67 -0.59 -3.85
C THR A 64 25.42 0.66 -4.34
N ASP A 65 26.59 0.50 -4.94
CA ASP A 65 27.42 1.59 -5.44
C ASP A 65 26.94 2.17 -6.78
N ILE A 66 25.94 1.57 -7.42
CA ILE A 66 25.29 2.12 -8.62
C ILE A 66 23.88 2.68 -8.36
N GLU A 67 23.37 2.61 -7.13
CA GLU A 67 22.01 3.04 -6.76
C GLU A 67 21.68 4.46 -7.26
N GLN A 68 22.58 5.40 -7.02
CA GLN A 68 22.40 6.81 -7.41
C GLN A 68 22.42 6.98 -8.93
N ALA A 69 23.29 6.26 -9.64
CA ALA A 69 23.39 6.31 -11.10
C ALA A 69 22.13 5.73 -11.76
N VAL A 70 21.61 4.63 -11.22
CA VAL A 70 20.35 4.01 -11.66
C VAL A 70 19.17 4.97 -11.47
N GLU A 71 19.06 5.59 -10.29
CA GLU A 71 17.99 6.57 -10.03
C GLU A 71 18.01 7.74 -11.02
N GLN A 72 19.18 8.31 -11.27
CA GLN A 72 19.35 9.42 -12.22
C GLN A 72 18.99 9.00 -13.65
N ARG A 73 19.50 7.84 -14.09
CA ARG A 73 19.27 7.31 -15.43
C ARG A 73 17.79 7.05 -15.71
N VAL A 74 17.12 6.33 -14.81
CA VAL A 74 15.69 6.01 -14.96
C VAL A 74 14.84 7.28 -14.89
N THR A 75 15.17 8.21 -14.01
CA THR A 75 14.49 9.51 -13.92
C THR A 75 14.60 10.29 -15.24
N GLU A 76 15.77 10.31 -15.86
CA GLU A 76 15.99 10.96 -17.16
C GLU A 76 15.22 10.27 -18.30
N MET A 77 15.18 8.93 -18.31
CA MET A 77 14.40 8.16 -19.28
C MET A 77 12.91 8.48 -19.19
N VAL A 78 12.34 8.47 -17.99
CA VAL A 78 10.93 8.81 -17.77
C VAL A 78 10.65 10.25 -18.20
N ARG A 79 11.50 11.21 -17.83
CA ARG A 79 11.37 12.61 -18.28
C ARG A 79 11.44 12.78 -19.79
N THR A 80 12.25 11.96 -20.46
CA THR A 80 12.41 11.99 -21.92
C THR A 80 11.20 11.36 -22.62
N ALA A 81 10.71 10.23 -22.11
CA ALA A 81 9.55 9.53 -22.63
C ALA A 81 8.25 10.34 -22.48
N LYS A 82 8.18 11.21 -21.46
CA LYS A 82 7.02 12.06 -21.16
C LYS A 82 5.69 11.29 -21.18
N PRO A 83 5.54 10.20 -20.41
CA PRO A 83 4.28 9.47 -20.33
C PRO A 83 3.12 10.45 -20.04
N PRO A 84 1.95 10.27 -20.68
CA PRO A 84 0.80 11.18 -20.58
C PRO A 84 0.02 11.02 -19.26
N ILE A 85 0.69 10.53 -18.23
CA ILE A 85 0.14 10.09 -16.95
C ILE A 85 1.07 10.63 -15.86
N GLU A 86 0.50 11.09 -14.75
CA GLU A 86 1.28 11.53 -13.60
C GLU A 86 2.17 10.39 -13.11
N THR A 87 3.49 10.63 -13.10
CA THR A 87 4.49 9.57 -12.93
C THR A 87 5.42 9.85 -11.76
N TYR A 88 5.72 8.80 -11.01
CA TYR A 88 6.67 8.78 -9.90
C TYR A 88 7.81 7.81 -10.23
N VAL A 89 9.04 8.22 -9.95
CA VAL A 89 10.21 7.34 -9.95
C VAL A 89 10.62 7.10 -8.51
N VAL A 90 10.60 5.84 -8.08
CA VAL A 90 10.96 5.41 -6.72
C VAL A 90 12.18 4.51 -6.80
N SER A 91 13.21 4.84 -6.02
CA SER A 91 14.50 4.15 -6.04
C SER A 91 15.01 3.88 -4.62
N HIS A 92 16.26 3.46 -4.52
CA HIS A 92 16.95 3.13 -3.27
C HIS A 92 17.02 4.33 -2.31
N SER A 93 17.14 5.57 -2.80
CA SER A 93 17.12 6.76 -1.93
C SER A 93 15.82 6.88 -1.12
N HIS A 94 14.67 6.59 -1.75
CA HIS A 94 13.36 6.55 -1.11
C HIS A 94 13.28 5.39 -0.10
N LEU A 95 13.75 4.20 -0.48
CA LEU A 95 13.79 3.04 0.42
C LEU A 95 14.64 3.33 1.67
N HIS A 96 15.82 3.92 1.50
CA HIS A 96 16.70 4.30 2.61
C HIS A 96 16.03 5.31 3.55
N ALA A 97 15.35 6.32 2.99
CA ALA A 97 14.59 7.28 3.78
C ALA A 97 13.42 6.64 4.55
N ILE A 98 12.69 5.70 3.93
CA ILE A 98 11.61 4.95 4.59
C ILE A 98 12.18 4.10 5.73
N ARG A 99 13.28 3.40 5.49
CA ARG A 99 13.97 2.58 6.51
C ARG A 99 14.47 3.44 7.68
N GLN A 100 15.03 4.62 7.39
CA GLN A 100 15.46 5.56 8.43
C GLN A 100 14.27 6.07 9.26
N ALA A 101 13.15 6.36 8.62
CA ALA A 101 11.93 6.78 9.32
C ALA A 101 11.36 5.66 10.22
N LEU A 102 11.39 4.40 9.76
CA LEU A 102 11.02 3.24 10.58
C LEU A 102 11.95 3.08 11.80
N ALA A 103 13.26 3.17 11.60
CA ALA A 103 14.24 3.08 12.68
C ALA A 103 14.06 4.21 13.70
N THR A 104 13.85 5.44 13.24
CA THR A 104 13.61 6.61 14.10
C THR A 104 12.34 6.45 14.93
N ALA A 105 11.33 5.76 14.39
CA ALA A 105 10.09 5.44 15.10
C ALA A 105 10.19 4.18 15.98
N GLY A 106 11.40 3.64 16.20
CA GLY A 106 11.65 2.48 17.05
C GLY A 106 11.21 1.13 16.47
N ARG A 107 11.01 1.05 15.14
CA ARG A 107 10.53 -0.16 14.43
C ARG A 107 11.62 -0.79 13.57
N GLU A 108 12.78 -1.02 14.17
CA GLU A 108 13.90 -1.74 13.53
C GLU A 108 13.49 -3.14 13.05
N ASP A 109 12.52 -3.76 13.74
CA ASP A 109 11.91 -5.05 13.41
C ASP A 109 11.15 -5.07 12.07
N LEU A 110 10.98 -3.93 11.40
CA LEU A 110 10.27 -3.82 10.11
C LEU A 110 11.14 -3.33 8.96
N VAL A 111 12.40 -2.96 9.21
CA VAL A 111 13.28 -2.30 8.23
C VAL A 111 13.57 -3.19 7.02
N ASP A 112 13.75 -4.49 7.24
CA ASP A 112 14.03 -5.52 6.23
C ASP A 112 12.77 -6.09 5.57
N VAL A 113 11.57 -5.68 5.99
CA VAL A 113 10.31 -6.08 5.32
C VAL A 113 10.21 -5.48 3.91
N LEU A 114 10.84 -4.33 3.70
CA LEU A 114 10.90 -3.63 2.40
C LEU A 114 12.30 -3.74 1.83
N SER A 115 12.42 -4.10 0.56
CA SER A 115 13.70 -4.26 -0.13
C SER A 115 13.52 -4.09 -1.64
N LEU A 116 14.50 -3.47 -2.31
CA LEU A 116 14.58 -3.37 -3.77
C LEU A 116 15.57 -4.41 -4.34
N SER A 117 15.70 -5.55 -3.65
CA SER A 117 16.63 -6.63 -4.00
C SER A 117 15.93 -7.98 -4.02
N GLY A 118 15.96 -8.64 -5.18
CA GLY A 118 15.28 -9.91 -5.43
C GLY A 118 13.84 -9.71 -5.89
N TYR A 119 13.36 -10.60 -6.75
CA TYR A 119 12.07 -10.46 -7.44
C TYR A 119 10.89 -10.30 -6.47
N ALA A 120 10.73 -11.21 -5.51
CA ALA A 120 9.62 -11.17 -4.55
C ALA A 120 9.63 -9.90 -3.66
N ASN A 121 10.81 -9.42 -3.26
CA ASN A 121 10.94 -8.19 -2.48
C ASN A 121 10.54 -6.95 -3.29
N ILE A 122 10.96 -6.89 -4.55
CA ILE A 122 10.56 -5.81 -5.46
C ILE A 122 9.07 -5.85 -5.73
N ARG A 123 8.47 -7.04 -5.90
CA ARG A 123 7.01 -7.20 -5.98
C ARG A 123 6.30 -6.73 -4.72
N ASN A 124 6.86 -6.96 -3.53
CA ASN A 124 6.36 -6.35 -2.29
C ASN A 124 6.43 -4.82 -2.32
N MET A 125 7.45 -4.21 -2.93
CA MET A 125 7.47 -2.76 -3.18
C MET A 125 6.37 -2.32 -4.17
N CYS A 126 6.05 -3.15 -5.18
CA CYS A 126 4.92 -2.93 -6.08
C CYS A 126 3.55 -2.96 -5.38
N LEU A 127 3.47 -3.53 -4.17
CA LEU A 127 2.27 -3.49 -3.33
C LEU A 127 2.31 -2.30 -2.35
N PHE A 128 3.47 -2.08 -1.74
CA PHE A 128 3.65 -1.10 -0.68
C PHE A 128 3.53 0.35 -1.17
N VAL A 129 4.15 0.67 -2.31
CA VAL A 129 4.14 2.04 -2.85
C VAL A 129 2.70 2.47 -3.20
N PRO A 130 1.90 1.67 -3.95
CA PRO A 130 0.50 1.99 -4.17
C PRO A 130 -0.30 2.14 -2.86
N TYR A 131 -0.04 1.30 -1.87
CA TYR A 131 -0.69 1.39 -0.57
C TYR A 131 -0.46 2.75 0.12
N VAL A 132 0.80 3.21 0.19
CA VAL A 132 1.13 4.52 0.81
C VAL A 132 0.46 5.66 0.05
N LEU A 133 0.51 5.61 -1.28
CA LEU A 133 -0.14 6.58 -2.16
C LEU A 133 -1.67 6.48 -2.15
N GLY A 134 -2.26 5.56 -1.39
CA GLY A 134 -3.71 5.45 -1.20
C GLY A 134 -4.45 4.79 -2.36
N ALA A 135 -3.77 3.96 -3.15
CA ALA A 135 -4.39 3.18 -4.21
C ALA A 135 -5.42 2.19 -3.66
N GLU A 136 -6.49 2.02 -4.41
CA GLU A 136 -7.44 0.92 -4.23
C GLU A 136 -7.07 -0.29 -5.10
N VAL A 137 -6.41 -0.03 -6.24
CA VAL A 137 -5.94 -1.06 -7.17
C VAL A 137 -4.51 -0.77 -7.61
N ALA A 138 -3.69 -1.82 -7.59
CA ALA A 138 -2.35 -1.85 -8.19
C ALA A 138 -2.41 -2.66 -9.48
N VAL A 139 -1.87 -2.12 -10.58
CA VAL A 139 -1.70 -2.81 -11.86
C VAL A 139 -0.20 -3.02 -12.05
N LEU A 140 0.26 -4.27 -12.04
CA LEU A 140 1.66 -4.63 -12.16
C LEU A 140 1.94 -5.00 -13.61
N ILE A 141 2.94 -4.31 -14.18
CA ILE A 141 3.45 -4.46 -15.54
C ILE A 141 4.97 -4.56 -15.44
N ASP A 142 5.60 -5.43 -16.21
CA ASP A 142 7.05 -5.56 -16.29
C ASP A 142 7.61 -4.61 -17.36
N ASP A 143 8.87 -4.21 -17.23
CA ASP A 143 9.47 -3.21 -18.13
C ASP A 143 9.69 -3.71 -19.57
N ASP A 144 9.42 -4.99 -19.86
CA ASP A 144 9.53 -5.61 -21.18
C ASP A 144 8.18 -5.95 -21.84
N GLU A 145 7.08 -5.47 -21.28
CA GLU A 145 5.72 -5.70 -21.77
C GLU A 145 5.12 -4.44 -22.39
N LEU A 146 4.50 -4.60 -23.55
CA LEU A 146 3.91 -3.49 -24.29
C LEU A 146 2.39 -3.59 -24.25
N ILE A 147 1.73 -2.45 -24.04
CA ILE A 147 0.28 -2.34 -24.10
C ILE A 147 -0.12 -1.83 -25.48
N ASP A 148 -0.85 -2.64 -26.25
CA ASP A 148 -1.38 -2.28 -27.56
C ASP A 148 -2.92 -2.16 -27.59
N ASP A 149 -3.59 -2.44 -26.47
CA ASP A 149 -5.04 -2.31 -26.31
C ASP A 149 -5.42 -0.96 -25.67
N PRO A 150 -6.11 -0.06 -26.39
CA PRO A 150 -6.55 1.22 -25.85
C PRO A 150 -7.49 1.10 -24.63
N GLN A 151 -8.22 -0.02 -24.52
CA GLN A 151 -9.18 -0.28 -23.44
C GLN A 151 -8.54 -1.01 -22.24
N PHE A 152 -7.22 -1.27 -22.24
CA PHE A 152 -6.55 -2.08 -21.21
C PHE A 152 -6.90 -1.65 -19.77
N MET A 153 -6.80 -0.36 -19.45
CA MET A 153 -7.09 0.16 -18.11
C MET A 153 -8.57 0.06 -17.71
N LYS A 154 -9.48 0.08 -18.69
CA LYS A 154 -10.90 -0.16 -18.44
C LYS A 154 -11.13 -1.62 -18.07
N LYS A 155 -10.59 -2.55 -18.86
CA LYS A 155 -10.68 -4.01 -18.61
C LYS A 155 -10.06 -4.39 -17.27
N ALA A 156 -8.87 -3.87 -16.96
CA ALA A 156 -8.18 -4.10 -15.69
C ALA A 156 -9.04 -3.75 -14.46
N ARG A 157 -9.88 -2.70 -14.55
CA ARG A 157 -10.71 -2.23 -13.42
C ARG A 157 -12.16 -2.75 -13.45
N GLU A 158 -12.57 -3.39 -14.54
CA GLU A 158 -13.97 -3.75 -14.78
C GLU A 158 -14.52 -4.68 -13.70
N PHE A 159 -13.73 -5.68 -13.31
CA PHE A 159 -14.16 -6.73 -12.40
C PHE A 159 -13.54 -6.64 -11.01
N ILE A 160 -12.34 -6.06 -10.89
CA ILE A 160 -11.61 -6.03 -9.64
C ILE A 160 -12.41 -5.32 -8.53
N GLY A 161 -12.46 -5.89 -7.33
CA GLY A 161 -13.25 -5.40 -6.19
C GLY A 161 -14.76 -5.70 -6.26
N SER A 162 -15.26 -6.21 -7.38
CA SER A 162 -16.66 -6.65 -7.51
C SER A 162 -16.88 -8.06 -6.92
N ARG A 163 -18.12 -8.55 -6.96
CA ARG A 163 -18.47 -9.91 -6.54
C ARG A 163 -18.76 -10.80 -7.75
N PHE A 164 -18.12 -11.96 -7.80
CA PHE A 164 -18.36 -13.01 -8.78
C PHE A 164 -18.53 -14.36 -8.08
N MET A 165 -19.60 -15.09 -8.39
CA MET A 165 -19.95 -16.37 -7.74
C MET A 165 -19.96 -16.31 -6.19
N GLY A 166 -20.44 -15.21 -5.61
CA GLY A 166 -20.50 -15.00 -4.16
C GLY A 166 -19.16 -14.63 -3.50
N GLN A 167 -18.10 -14.41 -4.29
CA GLN A 167 -16.76 -14.10 -3.80
C GLN A 167 -16.30 -12.74 -4.33
N THR A 168 -15.45 -12.05 -3.57
CA THR A 168 -14.81 -10.82 -4.03
C THR A 168 -13.70 -11.16 -5.04
N ILE A 169 -13.58 -10.35 -6.09
CA ILE A 169 -12.53 -10.48 -7.08
C ILE A 169 -11.37 -9.61 -6.62
N ASP A 170 -10.44 -10.20 -5.87
CA ASP A 170 -9.33 -9.45 -5.26
C ASP A 170 -8.03 -9.50 -6.07
N GLY A 171 -7.93 -10.42 -7.03
CA GLY A 171 -6.83 -10.54 -7.99
C GLY A 171 -7.32 -10.93 -9.38
N VAL A 172 -6.86 -10.22 -10.41
CA VAL A 172 -7.09 -10.53 -11.82
C VAL A 172 -5.75 -10.65 -12.54
N ALA A 173 -5.54 -11.75 -13.25
CA ALA A 173 -4.41 -11.96 -14.14
C ALA A 173 -4.85 -11.74 -15.59
N GLY A 174 -4.00 -11.10 -16.39
CA GLY A 174 -4.04 -11.21 -17.84
C GLY A 174 -3.05 -12.26 -18.33
N TYR A 175 -2.92 -12.36 -19.65
CA TYR A 175 -2.00 -13.30 -20.30
C TYR A 175 -1.03 -12.57 -21.23
N TYR A 176 0.03 -13.28 -21.61
CA TYR A 176 1.05 -12.77 -22.51
C TYR A 176 0.78 -13.17 -23.94
N VAL A 177 1.04 -12.24 -24.86
CA VAL A 177 1.03 -12.49 -26.30
C VAL A 177 2.45 -12.34 -26.83
N ASN A 178 2.96 -13.39 -27.47
CA ASN A 178 4.29 -13.41 -28.06
C ASN A 178 4.35 -12.59 -29.37
N SER A 179 5.52 -12.55 -30.01
CA SER A 179 5.72 -11.82 -31.28
C SER A 179 4.88 -12.35 -32.45
N MET A 180 4.37 -13.59 -32.34
CA MET A 180 3.54 -14.25 -33.35
C MET A 180 2.03 -14.06 -33.09
N GLY A 181 1.63 -13.29 -32.08
CA GLY A 181 0.22 -13.10 -31.72
C GLY A 181 -0.40 -14.30 -30.99
N SER A 182 0.43 -15.22 -30.48
CA SER A 182 0.01 -16.43 -29.75
C SER A 182 0.22 -16.26 -28.24
N TYR A 183 -0.69 -16.83 -27.45
CA TYR A 183 -0.53 -16.91 -26.00
C TYR A 183 0.25 -18.14 -25.52
N TYR A 184 0.61 -19.05 -26.44
CA TYR A 184 1.51 -20.16 -26.12
C TYR A 184 2.96 -19.71 -26.08
N ASP A 185 3.77 -20.37 -25.24
CA ASP A 185 5.21 -20.17 -25.20
C ASP A 185 5.88 -20.54 -26.54
N ASP A 186 6.91 -19.78 -26.92
CA ASP A 186 7.80 -20.15 -28.03
C ASP A 186 8.68 -21.33 -27.60
N VAL A 187 8.34 -22.52 -28.08
CA VAL A 187 9.06 -23.76 -27.75
C VAL A 187 10.22 -23.95 -28.74
N PRO A 188 11.47 -24.13 -28.29
CA PRO A 188 12.59 -24.46 -29.16
C PRO A 188 12.39 -25.79 -29.91
N GLU A 189 13.02 -25.95 -31.07
CA GLU A 189 12.93 -27.20 -31.87
C GLU A 189 13.53 -28.43 -31.15
N GLU A 190 14.49 -28.24 -30.23
CA GLU A 190 15.17 -29.32 -29.49
C GLU A 190 14.48 -29.63 -28.14
N ILE A 191 13.53 -30.57 -28.16
CA ILE A 191 12.66 -30.92 -27.01
C ILE A 191 13.11 -32.23 -26.32
N HIS A 192 14.12 -32.95 -26.82
CA HIS A 192 14.40 -34.33 -26.39
C HIS A 192 14.59 -34.51 -24.87
N TRP A 193 15.26 -33.58 -24.20
CA TRP A 193 15.45 -33.65 -22.75
C TRP A 193 14.21 -33.33 -21.92
N MET A 194 13.23 -32.62 -22.49
CA MET A 194 11.98 -32.24 -21.83
C MET A 194 10.94 -33.36 -21.80
N THR A 195 11.27 -34.57 -22.27
CA THR A 195 10.38 -35.74 -22.24
C THR A 195 9.72 -35.97 -20.87
N TYR A 196 10.45 -35.76 -19.78
CA TYR A 196 9.94 -35.88 -18.41
C TYR A 196 9.67 -34.52 -17.73
N TRP A 197 10.12 -33.42 -18.36
CA TRP A 197 9.94 -32.04 -17.93
C TRP A 197 9.01 -31.30 -18.89
N ASP A 198 7.83 -31.85 -19.14
CA ASP A 198 6.85 -31.28 -20.08
C ASP A 198 6.11 -30.07 -19.48
N ARG A 199 6.89 -29.05 -19.11
CA ARG A 199 6.40 -27.80 -18.54
C ARG A 199 5.56 -27.04 -19.58
N PHE A 200 5.96 -27.09 -20.84
CA PHE A 200 5.27 -26.41 -21.92
C PHE A 200 3.92 -27.06 -22.25
N GLY A 201 3.84 -28.40 -22.26
CA GLY A 201 2.58 -29.12 -22.43
C GLY A 201 1.63 -28.89 -21.26
N SER A 202 2.11 -29.02 -20.02
CA SER A 202 1.32 -28.74 -18.81
C SER A 202 0.81 -27.28 -18.77
N LYS A 203 1.66 -26.30 -19.12
CA LYS A 203 1.25 -24.89 -19.21
C LYS A 203 0.29 -24.62 -20.36
N ARG A 204 0.48 -25.27 -21.52
CA ARG A 204 -0.45 -25.22 -22.66
C ARG A 204 -1.84 -25.73 -22.26
N GLU A 205 -1.91 -26.87 -21.59
CA GLU A 205 -3.18 -27.41 -21.09
C GLU A 205 -3.85 -26.42 -20.13
N ALA A 206 -3.08 -25.78 -19.26
CA ALA A 206 -3.58 -24.76 -18.36
C ALA A 206 -4.18 -23.56 -19.12
N PHE A 207 -3.48 -23.09 -20.17
CA PHE A 207 -3.95 -22.02 -21.05
C PHE A 207 -5.24 -22.38 -21.78
N ASP A 208 -5.35 -23.60 -22.29
CA ASP A 208 -6.54 -24.09 -23.00
C ASP A 208 -7.77 -24.15 -22.09
N GLN A 209 -7.58 -24.30 -20.78
CA GLN A 209 -8.67 -24.27 -19.79
C GLN A 209 -9.11 -22.85 -19.41
N VAL A 210 -8.18 -21.89 -19.32
CA VAL A 210 -8.48 -20.57 -18.72
C VAL A 210 -8.68 -19.45 -19.75
N ILE A 211 -7.98 -19.48 -20.89
CA ILE A 211 -7.98 -18.38 -21.88
C ILE A 211 -9.17 -18.48 -22.85
N PRO A 212 -9.33 -19.53 -23.67
CA PRO A 212 -10.35 -19.51 -24.73
C PRO A 212 -11.78 -19.61 -24.18
N GLY A 213 -12.75 -19.02 -24.90
CA GLY A 213 -14.19 -19.18 -24.66
C GLY A 213 -14.77 -18.44 -23.45
N GLU A 214 -16.09 -18.54 -23.28
CA GLU A 214 -16.82 -17.99 -22.13
C GLU A 214 -16.80 -18.94 -20.92
N PRO A 215 -16.94 -18.44 -19.68
CA PRO A 215 -17.04 -17.02 -19.31
C PRO A 215 -15.71 -16.29 -19.43
N ARG A 216 -15.74 -14.98 -19.68
CA ARG A 216 -14.54 -14.10 -19.74
C ARG A 216 -13.59 -14.25 -18.54
N LEU A 217 -14.15 -14.32 -17.32
CA LEU A 217 -13.39 -14.55 -16.09
C LEU A 217 -13.40 -16.03 -15.71
N LYS A 218 -12.22 -16.63 -15.59
CA LYS A 218 -12.05 -18.02 -15.14
C LYS A 218 -11.10 -18.09 -13.96
N LEU A 219 -11.38 -18.97 -13.00
CA LEU A 219 -10.45 -19.22 -11.90
C LEU A 219 -9.12 -19.72 -12.46
N THR A 220 -8.00 -19.12 -12.05
CA THR A 220 -6.67 -19.51 -12.56
C THR A 220 -5.77 -20.05 -11.44
N PRO A 221 -4.97 -21.09 -11.71
CA PRO A 221 -3.97 -21.61 -10.79
C PRO A 221 -2.63 -20.86 -10.85
N PHE A 222 -2.44 -19.96 -11.83
CA PHE A 222 -1.21 -19.17 -11.98
C PHE A 222 -1.56 -17.73 -12.40
N ALA A 223 -0.60 -16.83 -12.22
CA ALA A 223 -0.65 -15.47 -12.72
C ALA A 223 0.70 -15.11 -13.35
N PHE A 224 0.70 -14.08 -14.18
CA PHE A 224 1.90 -13.49 -14.75
C PHE A 224 2.10 -12.11 -14.14
N GLY A 225 3.27 -11.88 -13.53
CA GLY A 225 3.51 -10.71 -12.70
C GLY A 225 3.35 -9.38 -13.43
N GLY A 226 3.72 -9.33 -14.70
CA GLY A 226 3.56 -8.14 -15.53
C GLY A 226 2.20 -8.02 -16.24
N CYS A 227 1.24 -8.89 -15.92
CA CYS A 227 -0.15 -8.59 -16.24
C CYS A 227 -1.04 -8.95 -15.06
N MET A 228 -0.83 -8.27 -13.94
CA MET A 228 -1.51 -8.60 -12.69
C MET A 228 -2.17 -7.37 -12.06
N VAL A 229 -3.46 -7.48 -11.79
CA VAL A 229 -4.27 -6.44 -11.15
C VAL A 229 -4.66 -6.91 -9.75
N ILE A 230 -4.30 -6.13 -8.74
CA ILE A 230 -4.45 -6.52 -7.34
C ILE A 230 -5.27 -5.46 -6.60
N HIS A 231 -6.32 -5.91 -5.93
CA HIS A 231 -7.15 -5.05 -5.09
C HIS A 231 -6.53 -4.84 -3.71
N ARG A 232 -6.84 -3.69 -3.09
CA ARG A 232 -6.33 -3.31 -1.76
C ARG A 232 -6.60 -4.31 -0.66
N SER A 233 -7.68 -5.08 -0.72
CA SER A 233 -7.97 -6.14 0.27
C SER A 233 -6.87 -7.21 0.29
N LEU A 234 -6.40 -7.60 -0.90
CA LEU A 234 -5.39 -8.63 -1.09
C LEU A 234 -3.99 -8.11 -0.75
N PHE A 235 -3.53 -7.02 -1.38
CA PHE A 235 -2.16 -6.54 -1.14
C PHE A 235 -1.91 -5.98 0.28
N ARG A 236 -2.97 -5.64 1.03
CA ARG A 236 -2.87 -5.30 2.47
C ARG A 236 -2.62 -6.51 3.36
N SER A 237 -2.94 -7.70 2.87
CA SER A 237 -3.02 -8.92 3.69
C SER A 237 -1.97 -9.95 3.28
N VAL A 238 -1.70 -10.07 1.99
CA VAL A 238 -0.86 -11.11 1.40
C VAL A 238 0.32 -10.44 0.70
N PRO A 239 1.55 -10.58 1.24
CA PRO A 239 2.78 -10.24 0.54
C PRO A 239 3.28 -11.41 -0.32
N PHE A 240 4.21 -11.12 -1.22
CA PHE A 240 5.08 -12.08 -1.87
C PHE A 240 6.06 -12.67 -0.85
N ASP A 241 6.41 -13.95 -1.00
CA ASP A 241 7.39 -14.62 -0.12
C ASP A 241 8.82 -14.17 -0.45
N PRO A 242 9.51 -13.44 0.44
CA PRO A 242 10.87 -12.96 0.16
C PRO A 242 11.92 -14.07 0.02
N ASN A 243 11.60 -15.31 0.43
CA ASN A 243 12.53 -16.44 0.36
C ASN A 243 12.50 -17.17 -0.99
N ILE A 244 11.49 -16.91 -1.83
CA ILE A 244 11.49 -17.44 -3.19
C ILE A 244 12.38 -16.56 -4.08
N THR A 245 13.37 -17.16 -4.72
CA THR A 245 14.33 -16.41 -5.54
C THR A 245 13.78 -16.07 -6.92
N ARG A 246 12.85 -16.88 -7.45
CA ARG A 246 12.21 -16.74 -8.76
C ARG A 246 10.90 -17.53 -8.80
N GLY A 247 9.91 -17.09 -9.57
CA GLY A 247 8.59 -17.76 -9.61
C GLY A 247 7.60 -17.18 -8.59
N GLU A 248 7.93 -16.02 -8.05
CA GLU A 248 7.20 -15.27 -7.06
C GLU A 248 5.74 -14.99 -7.44
N ASP A 249 5.42 -14.88 -8.73
CA ASP A 249 4.04 -14.63 -9.19
C ASP A 249 3.13 -15.84 -8.97
N ILE A 250 3.63 -17.05 -9.25
CA ILE A 250 2.90 -18.29 -9.00
C ILE A 250 2.80 -18.52 -7.50
N ASP A 251 3.90 -18.35 -6.77
CA ASP A 251 3.92 -18.42 -5.32
C ASP A 251 2.94 -17.40 -4.68
N TYR A 252 2.79 -16.22 -5.27
CA TYR A 252 1.81 -15.22 -4.82
C TYR A 252 0.37 -15.71 -4.97
N VAL A 253 0.04 -16.41 -6.07
CA VAL A 253 -1.28 -17.05 -6.23
C VAL A 253 -1.48 -18.14 -5.18
N ILE A 254 -0.46 -18.96 -4.91
CA ILE A 254 -0.50 -19.97 -3.84
C ILE A 254 -0.80 -19.30 -2.49
N ASN A 255 -0.01 -18.28 -2.13
CA ASN A 255 -0.17 -17.53 -0.89
C ASN A 255 -1.56 -16.89 -0.79
N ALA A 256 -2.06 -16.26 -1.86
CA ALA A 256 -3.39 -15.66 -1.91
C ALA A 256 -4.48 -16.70 -1.62
N ARG A 257 -4.40 -17.88 -2.25
CA ARG A 257 -5.33 -18.99 -2.04
C ARG A 257 -5.28 -19.53 -0.61
N MET A 258 -4.10 -19.60 0.01
CA MET A 258 -3.97 -20.02 1.41
C MET A 258 -4.73 -19.09 2.35
N PHE A 259 -4.80 -17.78 2.04
CA PHE A 259 -5.59 -16.79 2.78
C PHE A 259 -7.06 -16.68 2.31
N GLY A 260 -7.52 -17.57 1.43
CA GLY A 260 -8.90 -17.61 0.93
C GLY A 260 -9.22 -16.63 -0.19
N PHE A 261 -8.22 -15.90 -0.70
CA PHE A 261 -8.38 -15.05 -1.89
C PHE A 261 -8.27 -15.88 -3.15
N LYS A 262 -9.07 -15.55 -4.17
CA LYS A 262 -9.01 -16.20 -5.48
C LYS A 262 -8.49 -15.25 -6.55
N PHE A 263 -7.68 -15.82 -7.44
CA PHE A 263 -7.21 -15.17 -8.64
C PHE A 263 -8.03 -15.63 -9.85
N PHE A 264 -8.47 -14.68 -10.65
CA PHE A 264 -9.17 -14.95 -11.90
C PHE A 264 -8.31 -14.53 -13.08
N LEU A 265 -8.36 -15.25 -14.18
CA LEU A 265 -7.81 -14.80 -15.45
C LEU A 265 -8.92 -14.16 -16.27
N ASP A 266 -8.66 -12.95 -16.77
CA ASP A 266 -9.50 -12.26 -17.75
C ASP A 266 -8.96 -12.52 -19.15
N ASN A 267 -9.72 -13.25 -19.96
CA ASN A 267 -9.28 -13.62 -21.31
C ASN A 267 -9.33 -12.49 -22.35
N GLN A 268 -9.70 -11.28 -21.94
CA GLN A 268 -9.60 -10.07 -22.75
C GLN A 268 -8.51 -9.11 -22.25
N LEU A 269 -7.86 -9.40 -21.13
CA LEU A 269 -6.76 -8.62 -20.56
C LEU A 269 -5.44 -9.28 -20.94
N TYR A 270 -4.63 -8.61 -21.75
CA TYR A 270 -3.35 -9.13 -22.20
C TYR A 270 -2.31 -8.02 -22.41
N VAL A 271 -1.05 -8.42 -22.49
CA VAL A 271 0.09 -7.57 -22.89
C VAL A 271 0.97 -8.28 -23.91
N GLN A 272 1.67 -7.52 -24.74
CA GLN A 272 2.67 -8.04 -25.66
C GLN A 272 3.98 -8.27 -24.91
N HIS A 273 4.38 -9.53 -24.75
CA HIS A 273 5.63 -9.87 -24.06
C HIS A 273 6.79 -9.82 -25.07
N ARG A 274 7.79 -8.95 -24.83
CA ARG A 274 8.92 -8.73 -25.75
C ARG A 274 10.28 -8.81 -25.04
N PRO A 275 10.58 -9.90 -24.31
CA PRO A 275 11.80 -10.00 -23.52
C PRO A 275 13.05 -9.94 -24.41
N PRO A 276 14.18 -9.46 -23.88
CA PRO A 276 15.45 -9.55 -24.60
C PRO A 276 15.87 -11.01 -24.81
N PRO A 277 16.78 -11.28 -25.75
CA PRO A 277 17.25 -12.64 -26.03
C PRO A 277 17.86 -13.31 -24.79
N LYS A 278 17.57 -14.60 -24.62
CA LYS A 278 18.13 -15.41 -23.54
C LYS A 278 19.60 -15.72 -23.84
N THR A 279 20.49 -15.35 -22.93
CA THR A 279 21.95 -15.55 -23.07
C THR A 279 22.48 -16.73 -22.25
N HIS A 280 21.67 -17.29 -21.36
CA HIS A 280 22.08 -18.34 -20.42
C HIS A 280 21.84 -19.77 -20.96
N PRO A 281 22.69 -20.75 -20.59
CA PRO A 281 22.49 -22.15 -20.91
C PRO A 281 21.16 -22.72 -20.38
N THR A 282 20.65 -23.75 -21.05
CA THR A 282 19.39 -24.44 -20.66
C THR A 282 19.46 -25.03 -19.25
N TRP A 283 20.59 -25.62 -18.85
CA TRP A 283 20.74 -26.18 -17.50
C TRP A 283 20.60 -25.14 -16.39
N GLN A 284 20.96 -23.88 -16.64
CA GLN A 284 20.89 -22.82 -15.64
C GLN A 284 19.44 -22.41 -15.41
N ARG A 285 18.66 -22.24 -16.49
CA ARG A 285 17.21 -22.00 -16.40
C ARG A 285 16.50 -23.17 -15.73
N PHE A 286 16.90 -24.39 -16.06
CA PHE A 286 16.34 -25.59 -15.44
C PHE A 286 16.66 -25.66 -13.94
N ARG A 287 17.87 -25.25 -13.54
CA ARG A 287 18.24 -25.12 -12.12
C ARG A 287 17.30 -24.17 -11.38
N GLU A 288 17.04 -22.99 -11.91
CA GLU A 288 16.12 -22.05 -11.26
C GLU A 288 14.69 -22.61 -11.15
N ASP A 289 14.21 -23.30 -12.20
CA ASP A 289 12.92 -23.99 -12.16
C ASP A 289 12.87 -25.06 -11.07
N ILE A 290 13.95 -25.84 -10.90
CA ILE A 290 14.07 -26.85 -9.83
C ILE A 290 13.97 -26.19 -8.44
N PHE A 291 14.73 -25.13 -8.22
CA PHE A 291 14.77 -24.46 -6.92
C PHE A 291 13.40 -23.90 -6.52
N ARG A 292 12.72 -23.20 -7.45
CA ARG A 292 11.39 -22.65 -7.14
C ARG A 292 10.34 -23.74 -6.88
N LEU A 293 10.31 -24.80 -7.69
CA LEU A 293 9.28 -25.84 -7.58
C LEU A 293 9.46 -26.68 -6.31
N LEU A 294 10.71 -26.93 -5.91
CA LEU A 294 11.01 -27.59 -4.63
C LEU A 294 10.62 -26.71 -3.44
N HIS A 295 10.82 -25.39 -3.52
CA HIS A 295 10.37 -24.43 -2.50
C HIS A 295 8.84 -24.38 -2.38
N GLU A 296 8.13 -24.24 -3.50
CA GLU A 296 6.66 -24.23 -3.56
C GLU A 296 6.07 -25.56 -3.06
N ARG A 297 6.61 -26.71 -3.48
CA ARG A 297 6.20 -28.03 -2.98
C ARG A 297 6.43 -28.16 -1.47
N ALA A 298 7.60 -27.75 -0.97
CA ALA A 298 7.90 -27.77 0.46
C ALA A 298 6.97 -26.85 1.25
N LYS A 299 6.58 -25.69 0.69
CA LYS A 299 5.58 -24.79 1.29
C LYS A 299 4.21 -25.47 1.39
N ILE A 300 3.74 -26.09 0.31
CA ILE A 300 2.45 -26.80 0.28
C ILE A 300 2.45 -27.96 1.27
N ASN A 301 3.46 -28.84 1.21
CA ASN A 301 3.54 -30.00 2.10
C ASN A 301 3.79 -29.62 3.57
N GLY A 302 4.39 -28.46 3.82
CA GLY A 302 4.72 -27.95 5.15
C GLY A 302 3.60 -27.20 5.86
N GLN A 303 2.42 -27.08 5.26
CA GLN A 303 1.29 -26.35 5.85
C GLN A 303 0.85 -26.93 7.19
N THR A 304 0.58 -26.05 8.16
CA THR A 304 -0.05 -26.38 9.43
C THR A 304 -1.43 -25.70 9.51
N PRO A 305 -2.43 -26.28 10.19
CA PRO A 305 -3.74 -25.64 10.35
C PRO A 305 -3.61 -24.27 11.02
N GLN A 306 -4.12 -23.22 10.35
CA GLN A 306 -4.15 -21.86 10.87
C GLN A 306 -5.59 -21.31 10.83
N VAL A 307 -5.90 -20.38 11.73
CA VAL A 307 -7.22 -19.73 11.77
C VAL A 307 -7.41 -18.89 10.50
N ASN A 308 -8.56 -19.06 9.84
CA ASN A 308 -8.94 -18.36 8.60
C ASN A 308 -7.98 -18.60 7.41
N MET A 309 -7.34 -19.76 7.36
CA MET A 309 -6.55 -20.18 6.19
C MET A 309 -7.09 -21.50 5.62
N THR A 310 -6.89 -21.68 4.32
CA THR A 310 -7.23 -22.90 3.59
C THR A 310 -5.96 -23.72 3.41
N ILE A 311 -6.01 -25.01 3.77
CA ILE A 311 -4.96 -25.96 3.41
C ILE A 311 -5.14 -26.32 1.95
N LEU A 312 -4.07 -26.15 1.18
CA LEU A 312 -4.06 -26.42 -0.26
C LEU A 312 -3.26 -27.69 -0.57
N ASP A 313 -3.59 -28.33 -1.68
CA ASP A 313 -2.86 -29.47 -2.24
C ASP A 313 -2.34 -29.14 -3.64
N ALA A 314 -1.35 -29.89 -4.12
CA ALA A 314 -0.78 -29.71 -5.48
C ALA A 314 -1.86 -29.70 -6.58
N GLN A 315 -2.90 -30.51 -6.43
CA GLN A 315 -4.02 -30.62 -7.39
C GLN A 315 -4.86 -29.34 -7.52
N ASP A 316 -4.86 -28.46 -6.51
CA ASP A 316 -5.57 -27.17 -6.58
C ASP A 316 -4.97 -26.22 -7.63
N PHE A 317 -3.78 -26.58 -8.13
CA PHE A 317 -2.99 -25.85 -9.10
C PHE A 317 -2.81 -26.60 -10.42
N ASP A 318 -3.61 -27.64 -10.66
CA ASP A 318 -3.57 -28.37 -11.93
C ASP A 318 -4.10 -27.53 -13.11
N PRO A 319 -3.60 -27.77 -14.32
CA PRO A 319 -2.51 -28.71 -14.65
C PRO A 319 -1.10 -28.12 -14.39
N TYR A 320 -0.97 -26.79 -14.34
CA TYR A 320 0.27 -26.07 -14.08
C TYR A 320 0.06 -24.97 -13.02
N PRO A 321 0.92 -24.85 -11.99
CA PRO A 321 2.11 -25.66 -11.71
C PRO A 321 1.84 -27.04 -11.07
N GLY A 322 0.59 -27.44 -10.84
CA GLY A 322 0.22 -28.59 -10.00
C GLY A 322 0.95 -29.91 -10.30
N GLU A 323 1.16 -30.25 -11.57
CA GLU A 323 1.93 -31.45 -11.98
C GLU A 323 3.38 -31.46 -11.48
N PHE A 324 3.96 -30.29 -11.26
CA PHE A 324 5.32 -30.12 -10.77
C PHE A 324 5.40 -29.95 -9.25
N LEU A 325 4.27 -29.96 -8.53
CA LEU A 325 4.23 -29.83 -7.08
C LEU A 325 4.01 -31.18 -6.37
N ARG A 326 3.98 -32.28 -7.13
CA ARG A 326 3.78 -33.65 -6.63
C ARG A 326 5.09 -34.32 -6.21
N GLU A 327 4.99 -35.46 -5.53
CA GLU A 327 6.13 -36.33 -5.20
C GLU A 327 6.87 -36.85 -6.45
N THR A 328 6.20 -36.89 -7.61
CA THR A 328 6.83 -37.27 -8.88
C THR A 328 7.87 -36.25 -9.38
N LEU A 329 7.92 -35.05 -8.81
CA LEU A 329 8.88 -34.01 -9.19
C LEU A 329 10.34 -34.50 -9.12
N ASP A 330 10.71 -35.26 -8.08
CA ASP A 330 12.10 -35.71 -7.90
C ASP A 330 12.56 -36.64 -9.05
N ASP A 331 11.67 -37.52 -9.50
CA ASP A 331 11.92 -38.40 -10.65
C ASP A 331 12.00 -37.61 -11.96
N LYS A 332 11.14 -36.60 -12.15
CA LYS A 332 11.21 -35.68 -13.30
C LYS A 332 12.53 -34.91 -13.33
N ILE A 333 13.00 -34.42 -12.18
CA ILE A 333 14.28 -33.71 -12.04
C ILE A 333 15.43 -34.63 -12.45
N LEU A 334 15.48 -35.84 -11.88
CA LEU A 334 16.54 -36.80 -12.16
C LEU A 334 16.60 -37.16 -13.64
N LYS A 335 15.49 -37.64 -14.21
CA LYS A 335 15.44 -38.12 -15.60
C LYS A 335 15.75 -37.01 -16.60
N SER A 336 15.20 -35.82 -16.40
CA SER A 336 15.40 -34.71 -17.34
C SER A 336 16.82 -34.18 -17.30
N ASN A 337 17.47 -34.11 -16.12
CA ASN A 337 18.89 -33.74 -16.05
C ASN A 337 19.80 -34.80 -16.68
N LEU A 338 19.48 -36.10 -16.52
CA LEU A 338 20.27 -37.15 -17.18
C LEU A 338 20.19 -37.04 -18.71
N ILE A 339 19.01 -36.81 -19.28
CA ILE A 339 18.87 -36.66 -20.73
C ILE A 339 19.53 -35.38 -21.22
N LEU A 340 19.34 -34.25 -20.52
CA LEU A 340 19.99 -32.99 -20.86
C LEU A 340 21.52 -33.09 -20.77
N ALA A 341 22.05 -33.82 -19.77
CA ALA A 341 23.49 -34.06 -19.66
C ALA A 341 24.01 -34.94 -20.80
N LEU A 342 23.27 -35.97 -21.21
CA LEU A 342 23.63 -36.81 -22.36
C LEU A 342 23.61 -36.02 -23.67
N ASP A 343 22.63 -35.12 -23.84
CA ASP A 343 22.54 -34.23 -24.99
C ASP A 343 23.74 -33.26 -25.06
N TYR A 344 24.09 -32.63 -23.94
CA TYR A 344 25.30 -31.82 -23.87
C TYR A 344 26.58 -32.62 -24.12
N LEU A 345 26.67 -33.84 -23.59
CA LEU A 345 27.83 -34.70 -23.78
C LEU A 345 27.97 -35.13 -25.25
N ALA A 346 26.85 -35.45 -25.92
CA ALA A 346 26.83 -35.82 -27.34
C ALA A 346 27.28 -34.67 -28.25
N ASN A 347 27.14 -33.43 -27.79
CA ASN A 347 27.56 -32.21 -28.49
C ASN A 347 28.91 -31.66 -27.96
N ASP A 348 29.73 -32.47 -27.29
CA ASP A 348 31.04 -32.11 -26.73
C ASP A 348 31.01 -30.94 -25.71
N ARG A 349 29.85 -30.64 -25.11
CA ARG A 349 29.67 -29.59 -24.09
C ARG A 349 29.92 -30.12 -22.69
N ILE A 350 31.20 -30.39 -22.38
CA ILE A 350 31.62 -31.05 -21.14
C ILE A 350 31.27 -30.26 -19.86
N GLU A 351 31.47 -28.94 -19.85
CA GLU A 351 31.17 -28.13 -18.65
C GLU A 351 29.67 -28.01 -18.40
N ASP A 352 28.86 -27.84 -19.45
CA ASP A 352 27.39 -27.85 -19.33
C ASP A 352 26.87 -29.21 -18.86
N THR A 353 27.50 -30.30 -19.30
CA THR A 353 27.21 -31.66 -18.81
C THR A 353 27.44 -31.76 -17.30
N LYS A 354 28.60 -31.29 -16.81
CA LYS A 354 28.93 -31.31 -15.38
C LYS A 354 27.95 -30.46 -14.57
N GLU A 355 27.63 -29.25 -15.02
CA GLU A 355 26.69 -28.37 -14.33
C GLU A 355 25.25 -28.90 -14.36
N THR A 356 24.86 -29.60 -15.43
CA THR A 356 23.57 -30.30 -15.51
C THR A 356 23.50 -31.45 -14.51
N ILE A 357 24.53 -32.29 -14.42
CA ILE A 357 24.61 -33.36 -13.41
C ILE A 357 24.60 -32.76 -11.99
N ARG A 358 25.28 -31.62 -11.80
CA ARG A 358 25.30 -30.89 -10.53
C ARG A 358 23.91 -30.44 -10.09
N ASN A 359 22.97 -30.19 -11.01
CA ASN A 359 21.59 -29.88 -10.65
C ASN A 359 20.93 -31.00 -9.84
N ILE A 360 21.23 -32.26 -10.14
CA ILE A 360 20.69 -33.42 -9.40
C ILE A 360 21.20 -33.38 -7.96
N TRP A 361 22.50 -33.11 -7.76
CA TRP A 361 23.06 -32.97 -6.42
C TRP A 361 22.47 -31.75 -5.69
N LEU A 362 22.31 -30.61 -6.37
CA LEU A 362 21.72 -29.39 -5.80
C LEU A 362 20.25 -29.61 -5.40
N ALA A 363 19.46 -30.30 -6.22
CA ALA A 363 18.07 -30.64 -5.95
C ALA A 363 17.92 -31.41 -4.62
N ASN A 364 18.86 -32.32 -4.33
CA ASN A 364 18.86 -33.16 -3.14
C ASN A 364 19.57 -32.54 -1.92
N THR A 365 20.13 -31.32 -2.05
CA THR A 365 20.93 -30.71 -0.98
C THR A 365 20.61 -29.24 -0.76
N LYS A 366 20.90 -28.37 -1.74
CA LYS A 366 20.79 -26.92 -1.60
C LYS A 366 19.41 -26.37 -1.94
N ALA A 367 18.68 -27.03 -2.83
CA ALA A 367 17.36 -26.59 -3.26
C ALA A 367 16.26 -26.96 -2.25
N ILE A 368 16.55 -27.89 -1.32
CA ILE A 368 15.64 -28.21 -0.22
C ILE A 368 15.71 -27.06 0.79
N PRO A 369 14.60 -26.38 1.08
CA PRO A 369 14.58 -25.33 2.10
C PRO A 369 15.02 -25.88 3.45
N LYS A 370 15.91 -25.15 4.13
CA LYS A 370 16.40 -25.56 5.47
C LYS A 370 15.31 -25.45 6.53
N ASP A 371 14.53 -24.40 6.43
CA ASP A 371 13.39 -24.10 7.30
C ASP A 371 12.10 -24.38 6.53
N ASN A 372 11.00 -24.63 7.24
CA ASN A 372 9.69 -24.82 6.63
C ASN A 372 9.24 -23.52 5.93
N PRO A 373 9.11 -23.49 4.58
CA PRO A 373 8.74 -22.28 3.85
C PRO A 373 7.40 -21.68 4.24
N PHE A 374 6.45 -22.51 4.70
CA PHE A 374 5.15 -22.03 5.16
C PHE A 374 5.28 -21.21 6.45
N GLU A 375 6.03 -21.71 7.43
CA GLU A 375 6.21 -21.04 8.72
C GLU A 375 7.07 -19.76 8.60
N THR A 376 8.11 -19.79 7.75
CA THR A 376 8.92 -18.60 7.46
C THR A 376 8.08 -17.54 6.74
N TYR A 377 7.26 -17.95 5.76
CA TYR A 377 6.32 -17.07 5.09
C TYR A 377 5.29 -16.46 6.05
N LEU A 378 4.68 -17.24 6.94
CA LEU A 378 3.75 -16.71 7.94
C LEU A 378 4.41 -15.71 8.89
N THR A 379 5.65 -15.95 9.26
CA THR A 379 6.43 -15.01 10.07
C THR A 379 6.60 -13.68 9.35
N PHE A 380 6.96 -13.72 8.06
CA PHE A 380 7.04 -12.52 7.23
C PHE A 380 5.67 -11.83 7.06
N GLN A 381 4.60 -12.59 6.83
CA GLN A 381 3.25 -12.06 6.65
C GLN A 381 2.73 -11.32 7.89
N ARG A 382 3.05 -11.80 9.10
CA ARG A 382 2.73 -11.08 10.35
C ARG A 382 3.46 -9.75 10.43
N ARG A 383 4.73 -9.70 10.04
CA ARG A 383 5.54 -8.47 9.98
C ARG A 383 5.02 -7.50 8.91
N TRP A 384 4.62 -8.00 7.75
CA TRP A 384 3.95 -7.23 6.69
C TRP A 384 2.67 -6.55 7.21
N ARG A 385 1.80 -7.30 7.91
CA ARG A 385 0.60 -6.73 8.52
C ARG A 385 0.91 -5.67 9.58
N SER A 386 1.98 -5.86 10.35
CA SER A 386 2.45 -4.91 11.36
C SER A 386 2.96 -3.62 10.72
N LEU A 387 3.78 -3.71 9.67
CA LEU A 387 4.22 -2.58 8.86
C LEU A 387 3.02 -1.79 8.33
N ARG A 388 2.03 -2.48 7.78
CA ARG A 388 0.82 -1.83 7.27
C ARG A 388 0.04 -1.09 8.37
N LYS A 389 -0.19 -1.72 9.53
CA LYS A 389 -0.91 -1.07 10.65
C LYS A 389 -0.20 0.20 11.10
N PHE A 390 1.12 0.14 11.19
CA PHE A 390 1.96 1.24 11.62
C PHE A 390 1.97 2.40 10.60
N THR A 391 2.15 2.06 9.33
CA THR A 391 2.09 3.02 8.23
C THR A 391 0.74 3.73 8.10
N SER A 392 -0.39 3.06 8.40
CA SER A 392 -1.71 3.73 8.34
C SER A 392 -1.96 4.76 9.45
N LEU A 393 -1.24 4.67 10.57
CA LEU A 393 -1.55 5.45 11.78
C LEU A 393 -0.55 6.58 12.01
N GLU A 394 0.75 6.31 11.86
CA GLU A 394 1.78 7.21 12.42
C GLU A 394 2.70 7.82 11.34
N LEU A 395 3.03 7.05 10.31
CA LEU A 395 4.06 7.43 9.32
C LEU A 395 3.52 7.63 7.90
N ARG A 396 2.20 7.58 7.68
CA ARG A 396 1.63 7.66 6.34
C ARG A 396 2.09 8.92 5.59
N GLU A 397 1.93 10.07 6.23
CA GLU A 397 2.30 11.37 5.66
C GLU A 397 3.81 11.45 5.42
N VAL A 398 4.63 10.93 6.35
CA VAL A 398 6.09 10.90 6.18
C VAL A 398 6.49 10.06 4.97
N PHE A 399 5.87 8.89 4.79
CA PHE A 399 6.18 8.00 3.67
C PHE A 399 5.65 8.58 2.36
N TYR A 400 4.47 9.20 2.41
CA TYR A 400 3.91 9.92 1.28
C TYR A 400 4.86 11.05 0.84
N ASP A 401 5.33 11.89 1.77
CA ASP A 401 6.29 12.96 1.52
C ASP A 401 7.63 12.45 0.96
N ILE A 402 8.09 11.27 1.41
CA ILE A 402 9.27 10.64 0.85
C ILE A 402 9.02 10.27 -0.61
N LEU A 403 7.93 9.56 -0.90
CA LEU A 403 7.59 9.10 -2.26
C LEU A 403 7.30 10.27 -3.22
N GLN A 404 6.71 11.36 -2.71
CA GLN A 404 6.44 12.60 -3.46
C GLN A 404 7.72 13.23 -4.04
N ARG A 405 8.89 13.03 -3.41
CA ARG A 405 10.18 13.49 -3.97
C ARG A 405 10.52 12.84 -5.30
N GLY A 406 9.93 11.68 -5.60
CA GLY A 406 10.07 10.96 -6.85
C GLY A 406 9.12 11.43 -7.96
N GLN A 407 8.21 12.37 -7.70
CA GLN A 407 7.26 12.84 -8.71
C GLN A 407 7.99 13.55 -9.87
N ILE A 408 7.62 13.19 -11.09
CA ILE A 408 8.15 13.80 -12.31
C ILE A 408 7.25 14.96 -12.72
N TYR A 409 7.80 16.18 -12.65
CA TYR A 409 7.14 17.39 -13.12
C TYR A 409 7.64 17.76 -14.53
N TYR A 410 6.72 17.98 -15.47
CA TYR A 410 7.04 18.53 -16.79
C TYR A 410 7.00 20.07 -16.75
N GLU A 411 7.83 20.76 -17.55
CA GLU A 411 8.13 22.20 -17.38
C GLU A 411 6.92 23.14 -17.28
N GLU A 412 5.80 22.83 -17.93
CA GLU A 412 4.56 23.62 -17.91
C GLU A 412 3.75 23.41 -16.61
N GLU A 413 3.65 22.16 -16.14
CA GLU A 413 3.06 21.79 -14.86
C GLU A 413 3.94 22.25 -13.71
N ARG A 414 5.27 22.16 -13.84
CA ARG A 414 6.24 22.66 -12.85
C ARG A 414 6.07 24.15 -12.60
N ARG A 415 5.79 24.96 -13.61
CA ARG A 415 5.50 26.40 -13.41
C ARG A 415 4.15 26.64 -12.76
N LEU A 416 3.14 25.84 -13.07
CA LEU A 416 1.79 25.95 -12.48
C LEU A 416 1.74 25.38 -11.06
N GLU A 417 2.49 24.34 -10.73
CA GLU A 417 2.65 23.78 -9.40
C GLU A 417 3.68 24.56 -8.59
N GLU A 418 4.79 25.05 -9.14
CA GLU A 418 5.64 26.03 -8.44
C GLU A 418 4.86 27.33 -8.22
N ALA A 419 3.99 27.75 -9.14
CA ALA A 419 3.10 28.89 -8.91
C ALA A 419 2.02 28.56 -7.89
N ARG A 420 1.35 27.40 -7.96
CA ARG A 420 0.34 26.96 -6.97
C ARG A 420 0.95 26.61 -5.62
N ARG A 421 2.20 26.15 -5.57
CA ARG A 421 2.95 25.82 -4.36
C ARG A 421 3.62 27.06 -3.81
N ALA A 422 4.07 28.01 -4.62
CA ALA A 422 4.45 29.33 -4.16
C ALA A 422 3.21 30.13 -3.73
N GLU A 423 2.06 29.94 -4.36
CA GLU A 423 0.76 30.52 -3.97
C GLU A 423 0.21 29.81 -2.74
N PHE A 424 0.32 28.49 -2.61
CA PHE A 424 -0.06 27.71 -1.44
C PHE A 424 0.93 27.90 -0.29
N GLU A 425 2.24 28.01 -0.52
CA GLU A 425 3.24 28.38 0.48
C GLU A 425 3.12 29.86 0.84
N SER A 426 2.76 30.75 -0.08
CA SER A 426 2.41 32.15 0.19
C SER A 426 1.11 32.22 1.01
N THR A 427 0.10 31.44 0.66
CA THR A 427 -1.21 31.38 1.34
C THR A 427 -1.10 30.67 2.68
N THR A 428 -0.25 29.64 2.81
CA THR A 428 0.07 28.90 4.05
C THR A 428 0.98 29.73 4.95
N LYS A 429 1.93 30.49 4.40
CA LYS A 429 2.74 31.46 5.15
C LYS A 429 1.92 32.69 5.55
N ALA A 430 0.91 33.07 4.76
CA ALA A 430 -0.10 34.07 5.13
C ALA A 430 -1.12 33.53 6.15
N MET A 431 -1.51 32.26 6.10
CA MET A 431 -2.38 31.58 7.09
C MET A 431 -1.67 31.26 8.41
N ARG A 432 -0.33 31.11 8.39
CA ARG A 432 0.53 31.01 9.58
C ARG A 432 0.77 32.36 10.27
N ALA A 433 0.45 33.49 9.64
CA ALA A 433 0.51 34.81 10.26
C ALA A 433 -0.74 35.07 11.14
N SER A 434 -1.11 34.12 11.98
CA SER A 434 -2.27 34.26 12.87
C SER A 434 -1.94 35.23 14.03
N THR A 435 -2.79 36.23 14.24
CA THR A 435 -2.68 37.10 15.42
C THR A 435 -3.21 36.36 16.65
N LEU A 436 -2.34 35.71 17.42
CA LEU A 436 -2.67 35.10 18.72
C LEU A 436 -2.99 36.14 19.81
N GLU A 437 -2.60 37.40 19.60
CA GLU A 437 -2.72 38.50 20.56
C GLU A 437 -4.18 38.89 20.87
N GLY A 438 -5.13 38.55 19.99
CA GLY A 438 -6.56 38.81 20.18
C GLY A 438 -7.31 37.74 20.97
N VAL A 439 -6.71 36.55 21.18
CA VAL A 439 -7.38 35.43 21.85
C VAL A 439 -7.20 35.55 23.37
N PRO A 440 -8.29 35.60 24.17
CA PRO A 440 -8.21 35.78 25.62
C PRO A 440 -7.31 34.77 26.34
N PHE A 441 -7.27 33.54 25.84
CA PHE A 441 -6.46 32.45 26.39
C PHE A 441 -4.96 32.77 26.43
N PHE A 442 -4.42 33.46 25.40
CA PHE A 442 -3.00 33.79 25.31
C PHE A 442 -2.62 35.12 25.96
N LYS A 443 -3.61 35.88 26.48
CA LYS A 443 -3.38 37.19 27.09
C LYS A 443 -2.42 37.10 28.29
N GLY A 444 -1.37 37.92 28.27
CA GLY A 444 -0.37 38.01 29.35
C GLY A 444 0.74 36.96 29.28
N LEU A 445 0.82 36.16 28.21
CA LEU A 445 2.03 35.39 27.91
C LEU A 445 3.13 36.33 27.42
N ALA A 446 4.39 35.98 27.71
CA ALA A 446 5.54 36.74 27.22
C ALA A 446 5.61 36.70 25.68
N PRO A 447 6.08 37.77 25.01
CA PRO A 447 6.12 37.84 23.55
C PRO A 447 6.85 36.67 22.89
N GLU A 448 7.89 36.14 23.53
CA GLU A 448 8.66 35.00 23.05
C GLU A 448 7.80 33.73 22.98
N TYR A 449 6.92 33.53 23.98
CA TYR A 449 5.99 32.40 24.01
C TYR A 449 4.85 32.55 23.00
N ILE A 450 4.39 33.78 22.76
CA ILE A 450 3.43 34.06 21.70
C ILE A 450 4.04 33.69 20.35
N GLU A 451 5.30 34.03 20.10
CA GLU A 451 5.95 33.69 18.83
C GLU A 451 6.17 32.17 18.66
N MET A 452 6.53 31.50 19.75
CA MET A 452 6.59 30.03 19.80
C MET A 452 5.24 29.38 19.46
N LEU A 453 4.14 29.87 20.04
CA LEU A 453 2.79 29.39 19.75
C LEU A 453 2.34 29.76 18.32
N ARG A 454 2.76 30.92 17.80
CA ARG A 454 2.47 31.35 16.43
C ARG A 454 3.07 30.38 15.42
N SER A 455 4.28 29.88 15.70
CA SER A 455 4.97 28.92 14.82
C SER A 455 4.25 27.57 14.65
N ILE A 456 3.36 27.21 15.58
CA ILE A 456 2.62 25.94 15.58
C ILE A 456 1.11 26.10 15.38
N SER A 457 0.63 27.31 15.11
CA SER A 457 -0.79 27.61 14.93
C SER A 457 -1.10 28.06 13.50
N TRP A 458 -2.33 27.84 13.06
CA TRP A 458 -2.83 28.31 11.77
C TRP A 458 -4.31 28.71 11.86
N ARG A 459 -4.81 29.45 10.87
CA ARG A 459 -6.24 29.79 10.79
C ARG A 459 -7.01 28.79 9.94
N GLU A 460 -8.19 28.42 10.40
CA GLU A 460 -9.19 27.65 9.64
C GLU A 460 -10.48 28.45 9.52
N PHE A 461 -11.17 28.28 8.39
CA PHE A 461 -12.44 28.93 8.09
C PHE A 461 -13.48 27.86 7.84
N PHE A 462 -14.61 27.97 8.53
CA PHE A 462 -15.74 27.06 8.42
C PHE A 462 -16.95 27.83 7.90
N SER A 463 -17.63 27.26 6.91
CA SER A 463 -18.91 27.77 6.43
C SER A 463 -20.02 27.43 7.43
N ARG A 464 -21.17 28.14 7.35
CA ARG A 464 -22.35 27.75 8.11
C ARG A 464 -22.70 26.27 7.86
N ASP A 465 -23.09 25.58 8.93
CA ASP A 465 -23.43 24.16 9.01
C ASP A 465 -22.25 23.19 8.74
N GLU A 466 -21.02 23.69 8.65
CA GLU A 466 -19.82 22.86 8.57
C GLU A 466 -19.41 22.33 9.95
N ILE A 467 -18.95 21.08 10.02
CA ILE A 467 -18.62 20.40 11.28
C ILE A 467 -17.15 20.61 11.60
N LEU A 468 -16.86 21.23 12.74
CA LEU A 468 -15.50 21.46 13.25
C LEU A 468 -14.97 20.23 14.00
N LEU A 469 -15.83 19.59 14.80
CA LEU A 469 -15.52 18.43 15.63
C LEU A 469 -16.67 17.43 15.52
N ARG A 470 -16.38 16.14 15.41
CA ARG A 470 -17.41 15.10 15.33
C ARG A 470 -17.36 14.22 16.57
N LYS A 471 -18.52 13.96 17.19
CA LYS A 471 -18.59 12.99 18.31
C LYS A 471 -17.94 11.67 17.90
N GLY A 472 -17.04 11.16 18.75
CA GLY A 472 -16.33 9.90 18.53
C GLY A 472 -15.11 9.98 17.60
N SER A 473 -14.79 11.13 16.99
CA SER A 473 -13.52 11.28 16.27
C SER A 473 -12.33 11.47 17.22
N GLU A 474 -11.15 11.03 16.77
CA GLU A 474 -9.87 11.09 17.51
C GLU A 474 -8.92 12.17 16.96
N ASP A 475 -9.45 13.16 16.24
CA ASP A 475 -8.68 14.30 15.76
C ASP A 475 -8.41 15.28 16.91
N HIS A 476 -7.31 15.08 17.62
CA HIS A 476 -6.93 15.84 18.80
C HIS A 476 -6.36 17.23 18.46
N LYS A 477 -7.27 18.18 18.17
CA LYS A 477 -6.94 19.58 17.89
C LYS A 477 -7.58 20.52 18.93
N LEU A 478 -6.90 21.63 19.20
CA LEU A 478 -7.49 22.78 19.91
C LEU A 478 -7.90 23.85 18.91
N TYR A 479 -9.11 24.38 19.09
CA TYR A 479 -9.61 25.50 18.29
C TYR A 479 -9.89 26.69 19.20
N PHE A 480 -9.53 27.89 18.76
CA PHE A 480 -9.86 29.16 19.40
C PHE A 480 -10.71 29.98 18.43
N ILE A 481 -11.97 30.23 18.78
CA ILE A 481 -12.88 30.97 17.91
C ILE A 481 -12.44 32.44 17.88
N THR A 482 -12.05 32.93 16.71
CA THR A 482 -11.68 34.35 16.52
C THR A 482 -12.80 35.16 15.88
N LYS A 483 -13.77 34.52 15.25
CA LYS A 483 -14.98 35.15 14.71
C LYS A 483 -16.05 34.08 14.44
N GLY A 484 -17.32 34.40 14.65
CA GLY A 484 -18.44 33.49 14.38
C GLY A 484 -18.96 32.78 15.64
N THR A 485 -19.98 31.95 15.47
CA THR A 485 -20.55 31.09 16.51
C THR A 485 -20.71 29.64 16.05
N VAL A 486 -20.61 28.72 17.00
CA VAL A 486 -20.76 27.27 16.80
C VAL A 486 -21.77 26.71 17.79
N ARG A 487 -22.52 25.68 17.37
CA ARG A 487 -23.40 24.90 18.23
C ARG A 487 -22.77 23.56 18.59
N ILE A 488 -22.92 23.14 19.84
CA ILE A 488 -22.47 21.85 20.35
C ILE A 488 -23.69 20.96 20.54
N THR A 489 -23.70 19.81 19.87
CA THR A 489 -24.81 18.86 19.85
C THR A 489 -24.38 17.48 20.32
N LEU A 490 -25.28 16.80 21.04
CA LEU A 490 -25.15 15.40 21.41
C LEU A 490 -26.26 14.62 20.70
N SER A 491 -25.88 13.64 19.88
CA SER A 491 -26.79 12.65 19.34
C SER A 491 -26.78 11.40 20.22
N ASP A 492 -27.95 10.87 20.56
CA ASP A 492 -28.12 9.54 21.17
C ASP A 492 -28.42 8.49 20.08
N ASP A 493 -28.48 7.21 20.44
CA ASP A 493 -28.79 6.09 19.52
C ASP A 493 -30.19 6.21 18.84
N SER A 494 -31.00 7.19 19.23
CA SER A 494 -32.36 7.48 18.72
C SER A 494 -32.44 8.55 17.62
N GLU A 495 -31.31 9.04 17.08
CA GLU A 495 -31.22 10.11 16.05
C GLU A 495 -31.76 11.50 16.45
N GLU A 496 -32.22 11.71 17.69
CA GLU A 496 -32.55 13.06 18.20
C GLU A 496 -31.26 13.81 18.60
N GLU A 497 -31.03 14.97 17.98
CA GLU A 497 -29.92 15.86 18.33
C GLU A 497 -30.33 16.82 19.44
N MET A 498 -29.66 16.73 20.59
CA MET A 498 -29.82 17.67 21.70
C MET A 498 -28.71 18.72 21.67
N GLU A 499 -29.08 20.01 21.58
CA GLU A 499 -28.12 21.11 21.70
C GLU A 499 -27.69 21.31 23.16
N LEU A 500 -26.38 21.22 23.43
CA LEU A 500 -25.79 21.36 24.76
C LEU A 500 -25.41 22.81 25.06
N ALA A 501 -24.86 23.51 24.07
CA ALA A 501 -24.39 24.90 24.19
C ALA A 501 -24.14 25.53 22.82
N GLU A 502 -24.17 26.86 22.78
CA GLU A 502 -23.60 27.67 21.70
C GLU A 502 -22.33 28.34 22.23
N MET A 503 -21.29 28.42 21.39
CA MET A 503 -20.01 29.04 21.72
C MET A 503 -19.60 30.05 20.65
N GLY A 504 -18.96 31.15 21.06
CA GLY A 504 -18.65 32.29 20.20
C GLY A 504 -17.21 32.80 20.31
N GLU A 505 -16.98 33.98 19.74
CA GLU A 505 -15.66 34.64 19.71
C GLU A 505 -14.97 34.69 21.08
N GLY A 506 -13.70 34.29 21.10
CA GLY A 506 -12.84 34.23 22.28
C GLY A 506 -12.89 32.91 23.04
N GLU A 507 -13.82 32.00 22.69
CA GLU A 507 -13.95 30.71 23.34
C GLU A 507 -13.09 29.62 22.68
N MET A 508 -12.82 28.56 23.44
CA MET A 508 -11.90 27.46 23.07
C MET A 508 -12.66 26.14 22.98
N LEU A 509 -12.35 25.32 22.00
CA LEU A 509 -12.96 23.99 21.77
C LEU A 509 -11.88 22.90 21.73
N GLY A 510 -12.30 21.65 21.98
CA GLY A 510 -11.43 20.47 21.89
C GLY A 510 -10.53 20.24 23.11
N GLU A 511 -10.71 21.04 24.18
CA GLU A 511 -9.83 20.99 25.34
C GLU A 511 -9.85 19.66 26.07
N VAL A 512 -11.01 19.01 26.19
CA VAL A 512 -11.13 17.75 26.92
C VAL A 512 -10.37 16.66 26.18
N SER A 513 -10.66 16.50 24.88
CA SER A 513 -9.98 15.51 24.02
C SER A 513 -8.46 15.70 24.02
N MET A 514 -8.00 16.96 23.98
CA MET A 514 -6.58 17.31 24.06
C MET A 514 -5.93 16.93 25.40
N VAL A 515 -6.63 17.08 26.54
CA VAL A 515 -6.01 16.83 27.85
C VAL A 515 -6.00 15.35 28.21
N ILE A 516 -7.12 14.64 28.00
CA ILE A 516 -7.29 13.26 28.48
C ILE A 516 -7.10 12.19 27.41
N ASP A 517 -6.79 12.57 26.16
CA ASP A 517 -6.56 11.62 25.06
C ASP A 517 -7.76 10.70 24.80
N ALA A 518 -8.93 11.31 24.72
CA ALA A 518 -10.20 10.63 24.51
C ALA A 518 -10.90 11.15 23.24
N PRO A 519 -11.76 10.35 22.59
CA PRO A 519 -12.60 10.81 21.49
C PRO A 519 -13.47 12.00 21.88
N HIS A 520 -13.85 12.84 20.92
CA HIS A 520 -14.74 13.98 21.20
C HIS A 520 -16.09 13.51 21.74
N SER A 521 -16.55 14.14 22.82
CA SER A 521 -17.79 13.76 23.51
C SER A 521 -19.05 14.29 22.83
N ALA A 522 -18.93 15.27 21.93
CA ALA A 522 -20.03 15.94 21.25
C ALA A 522 -19.60 16.39 19.84
N THR A 523 -20.58 16.67 18.99
CA THR A 523 -20.36 17.26 17.66
C THR A 523 -20.40 18.78 17.79
N VAL A 524 -19.52 19.48 17.09
CA VAL A 524 -19.48 20.95 17.03
C VAL A 524 -19.66 21.38 15.59
N THR A 525 -20.67 22.21 15.34
CA THR A 525 -21.07 22.67 14.00
C THR A 525 -21.10 24.20 13.97
N ALA A 526 -20.58 24.80 12.91
CA ALA A 526 -20.65 26.25 12.70
C ALA A 526 -22.11 26.71 12.52
N SER A 527 -22.57 27.63 13.36
CA SER A 527 -23.89 28.26 13.23
C SER A 527 -23.86 29.40 12.20
N GLU A 528 -22.69 29.98 11.96
CA GLU A 528 -22.41 30.99 10.94
C GLU A 528 -20.97 30.86 10.41
N PRO A 529 -20.58 31.57 9.33
CA PRO A 529 -19.19 31.56 8.88
C PRO A 529 -18.23 31.89 10.02
N THR A 530 -17.42 30.90 10.40
CA THR A 530 -16.60 30.91 11.63
C THR A 530 -15.13 30.85 11.26
N GLU A 531 -14.33 31.73 11.87
CA GLU A 531 -12.87 31.75 11.79
C GLU A 531 -12.31 31.27 13.12
N VAL A 532 -11.40 30.32 13.08
CA VAL A 532 -10.72 29.79 14.27
C VAL A 532 -9.21 29.79 14.07
N VAL A 533 -8.49 29.86 15.19
CA VAL A 533 -7.07 29.49 15.25
C VAL A 533 -6.97 28.06 15.76
N THR A 534 -6.28 27.21 15.01
CA THR A 534 -6.08 25.80 15.34
C THR A 534 -4.65 25.56 15.81
N ILE A 535 -4.51 24.68 16.81
CA ILE A 535 -3.24 24.13 17.26
C ILE A 535 -3.36 22.60 17.36
N ASP A 536 -2.42 21.91 16.75
CA ASP A 536 -2.30 20.44 16.85
C ASP A 536 -1.77 20.02 18.24
N ARG A 537 -2.35 18.95 18.80
CA ARG A 537 -1.92 18.42 20.11
C ARG A 537 -0.44 18.07 20.13
N LYS A 538 0.07 17.33 19.14
CA LYS A 538 1.46 16.87 19.12
C LYS A 538 2.42 18.06 19.11
N ALA A 539 2.15 19.04 18.24
CA ALA A 539 2.94 20.27 18.16
C ALA A 539 2.95 21.05 19.47
N LEU A 540 1.80 21.16 20.15
CA LEU A 540 1.71 21.85 21.43
C LEU A 540 2.46 21.11 22.55
N PHE A 541 2.33 19.78 22.63
CA PHE A 541 3.02 18.98 23.64
C PHE A 541 4.54 18.96 23.41
N GLU A 542 5.00 18.93 22.16
CA GLU A 542 6.42 19.11 21.82
C GLU A 542 6.94 20.50 22.21
N LEU A 543 6.10 21.54 22.10
CA LEU A 543 6.47 22.88 22.54
C LEU A 543 6.55 22.96 24.08
N MET A 544 5.56 22.39 24.76
CA MET A 544 5.51 22.33 26.23
C MET A 544 6.67 21.52 26.82
N SER A 545 7.12 20.45 26.17
CA SER A 545 8.28 19.68 26.64
C SER A 545 9.60 20.44 26.50
N LYS A 546 9.70 21.34 25.51
CA LYS A 546 10.88 22.20 25.29
C LYS A 546 10.92 23.42 26.21
N SER A 547 9.78 23.88 26.73
CA SER A 547 9.71 25.02 27.67
C SER A 547 8.75 24.73 28.83
N PRO A 548 9.28 24.19 29.96
CA PRO A 548 8.48 23.87 31.14
C PRO A 548 7.71 25.06 31.73
N GLU A 549 8.26 26.28 31.62
CA GLU A 549 7.62 27.51 32.10
C GLU A 549 6.37 27.86 31.28
N LEU A 550 6.44 27.70 29.96
CA LEU A 550 5.29 27.86 29.07
C LEU A 550 4.24 26.78 29.37
N ALA A 551 4.68 25.53 29.54
CA ALA A 551 3.79 24.42 29.87
C ALA A 551 2.99 24.69 31.14
N SER A 552 3.64 25.12 32.22
CA SER A 552 2.98 25.46 33.49
C SER A 552 1.89 26.53 33.32
N GLN A 553 2.18 27.58 32.55
CA GLN A 553 1.22 28.65 32.28
C GLN A 553 0.03 28.18 31.44
N LEU A 554 0.27 27.36 30.41
CA LEU A 554 -0.78 26.78 29.57
C LEU A 554 -1.66 25.83 30.37
N TRP A 555 -1.06 24.96 31.19
CA TRP A 555 -1.79 24.04 32.08
C TRP A 555 -2.66 24.78 33.08
N HIS A 556 -2.14 25.84 33.71
CA HIS A 556 -2.92 26.65 34.63
C HIS A 556 -4.15 27.27 33.95
N ARG A 557 -3.99 27.76 32.71
CA ARG A 557 -5.08 28.36 31.93
C ARG A 557 -6.12 27.32 31.47
N LEU A 558 -5.67 26.16 31.02
CA LEU A 558 -6.55 25.04 30.67
C LEU A 558 -7.36 24.57 31.88
N ALA A 559 -6.70 24.38 33.02
CA ALA A 559 -7.35 23.99 34.27
C ALA A 559 -8.41 25.03 34.71
N HIS A 560 -8.09 26.33 34.60
CA HIS A 560 -9.03 27.39 34.91
C HIS A 560 -10.24 27.40 33.96
N SER A 561 -10.00 27.25 32.66
CA SER A 561 -11.06 27.18 31.63
C SER A 561 -11.99 25.99 31.85
N LEU A 562 -11.44 24.79 32.06
CA LEU A 562 -12.19 23.57 32.36
C LEU A 562 -12.99 23.69 33.67
N SER A 563 -12.38 24.28 34.71
CA SER A 563 -13.05 24.49 36.00
C SER A 563 -14.26 25.43 35.89
N ASN A 564 -14.14 26.50 35.10
CA ASN A 564 -15.24 27.43 34.88
C ASN A 564 -16.39 26.76 34.09
N ARG A 565 -16.06 25.97 33.07
CA ARG A 565 -17.05 25.20 32.32
C ARG A 565 -17.78 24.18 33.18
N LEU A 566 -17.04 23.44 34.01
CA LEU A 566 -17.65 22.48 34.94
C LEU A 566 -18.61 23.16 35.92
N ARG A 567 -18.24 24.34 36.44
CA ARG A 567 -19.15 25.15 37.29
C ARG A 567 -20.42 25.56 36.54
N HIS A 568 -20.30 26.07 35.32
CA HIS A 568 -21.45 26.47 34.51
C HIS A 568 -22.37 25.27 34.17
N SER A 569 -21.77 24.13 33.81
CA SER A 569 -22.50 22.89 33.55
C SER A 569 -23.25 22.40 34.80
N ASN A 570 -22.60 22.44 35.96
CA ASN A 570 -23.23 22.05 37.22
C ASN A 570 -24.40 22.98 37.59
N VAL A 571 -24.28 24.29 37.36
CA VAL A 571 -25.38 25.23 37.61
C VAL A 571 -26.57 24.95 36.69
N ARG A 572 -26.35 24.70 35.40
CA ARG A 572 -27.41 24.33 34.44
C ARG A 572 -28.08 23.01 34.81
N TYR A 573 -27.29 22.01 35.20
CA TYR A 573 -27.82 20.73 35.66
C TYR A 573 -28.71 20.91 36.90
N MET A 574 -28.25 21.69 37.89
CA MET A 574 -29.03 21.96 39.11
C MET A 574 -30.31 22.76 38.84
N SER A 575 -30.33 23.67 37.85
CA SER A 575 -31.55 24.40 37.48
C SER A 575 -32.57 23.49 36.79
N GLN A 576 -32.13 22.63 35.86
CA GLN A 576 -33.02 21.66 35.19
C GLN A 576 -33.59 20.64 36.17
N VAL A 577 -32.76 20.14 37.10
CA VAL A 577 -33.21 19.24 38.16
C VAL A 577 -34.24 19.93 39.06
N ARG A 578 -34.02 21.21 39.41
CA ARG A 578 -34.96 21.99 40.22
C ARG A 578 -36.30 22.22 39.51
N GLU A 579 -36.29 22.58 38.22
CA GLU A 579 -37.51 22.70 37.42
C GLU A 579 -38.26 21.36 37.32
N ALA A 580 -37.55 20.25 37.15
CA ALA A 580 -38.16 18.92 37.13
C ALA A 580 -38.81 18.55 38.49
N TYR A 581 -38.17 18.93 39.61
CA TYR A 581 -38.76 18.77 40.94
C TYR A 581 -39.98 19.68 41.15
N ASP A 582 -39.93 20.95 40.74
CA ASP A 582 -41.05 21.89 40.88
C ASP A 582 -42.27 21.43 40.04
N VAL A 583 -42.04 20.87 38.85
CA VAL A 583 -43.09 20.27 38.01
C VAL A 583 -43.68 19.02 38.68
N ALA A 584 -42.85 18.12 39.20
CA ALA A 584 -43.29 16.91 39.89
C ALA A 584 -44.08 17.22 41.18
N ASP A 585 -43.69 18.25 41.93
CA ASP A 585 -44.38 18.72 43.14
C ASP A 585 -45.75 19.34 42.80
N SER A 586 -45.86 20.06 41.68
CA SER A 586 -47.15 20.57 41.17
C SER A 586 -48.11 19.45 40.72
N MET A 587 -47.58 18.35 40.18
CA MET A 587 -48.36 17.18 39.76
C MET A 587 -48.81 16.32 40.96
N LEU A 588 -48.03 16.27 42.04
CA LEU A 588 -48.41 15.57 43.28
C LEU A 588 -49.36 16.41 44.15
N GLY A 589 -49.28 17.75 44.09
CA GLY A 589 -50.17 18.65 44.84
C GLY A 589 -51.60 18.76 44.30
N THR A 590 -51.90 18.24 43.11
CA THR A 590 -53.21 18.36 42.44
C THR A 590 -54.12 17.13 42.56
N GLY A 591 -53.75 16.12 43.36
CA GLY A 591 -54.56 14.90 43.53
C GLY A 591 -54.65 14.38 44.96
N LEU A 592 -55.47 15.01 45.82
CA LEU A 592 -56.28 14.39 46.89
C LEU A 592 -56.90 15.45 47.83
N LEU A 593 -57.88 16.20 47.36
CA LEU A 593 -58.96 16.74 48.19
C LEU A 593 -60.23 16.82 47.32
N GLY A 594 -60.82 15.65 47.06
CA GLY A 594 -62.17 15.51 46.53
C GLY A 594 -63.06 14.94 47.62
N GLU A 595 -63.80 15.82 48.28
CA GLU A 595 -64.85 15.50 49.24
C GLU A 595 -65.86 14.54 48.64
N THR A 596 -66.10 13.40 49.30
CA THR A 596 -67.38 12.67 49.16
C THR A 596 -68.34 13.26 50.18
N SER A 597 -69.17 14.21 49.75
CA SER A 597 -70.38 14.61 50.44
C SER A 597 -71.51 13.64 50.10
N ASP A 598 -72.23 13.20 51.13
CA ASP A 598 -73.54 12.57 51.09
C ASP A 598 -74.53 13.35 50.19
N ASP A 599 -75.33 12.64 49.38
CA ASP A 599 -76.80 12.74 49.39
C ASP A 599 -77.46 11.82 48.33
N GLU A 600 -78.52 11.15 48.80
CA GLU A 600 -79.56 10.29 48.16
C GLU A 600 -79.25 8.83 47.74
#